data_AF-A0A7K1A0H9-F1
#
_entry.id   AF-A0A7K1A0H9-F1
#
_cell.length_a   1.000
_cell.length_b   1.000
_cell.length_c   1.000
_cell.angle_alpha   90.00
_cell.angle_beta   90.00
_cell.angle_gamma   90.00
#
_symmetry.space_group_name_H-M   'P 1'
#
loop_
_entity.id
_entity.type
_entity.pdbx_description
1 polymer ?
#
loop_
_entity_poly.entity_id
_entity_poly.type
_entity_poly.pdbx_seq_one_letter_code
_entity_poly.pdbx_strand_id
1 'polypeptide(L)'
;MTTQPVEEVLVGFARALRAAGVAVTADRTRAFVEATSVVGVGARVSTRAAGRATLCSGPDDLDRFDRVFDRWFGPEELRGSGSSPVATTTRAALDGDGAELAGEAVP
;
A
#
# COMPACT_ATOMS: atom_id res chain seq x y z
N MET A 1 -22.81 4.16 -3.84
CA MET A 1 -21.44 4.41 -4.34
C MET A 1 -21.05 5.80 -3.86
N THR A 2 -20.54 5.92 -2.63
CA THR A 2 -20.20 7.22 -2.03
C THR A 2 -18.89 7.69 -2.66
N THR A 3 -18.97 8.68 -3.54
CA THR A 3 -17.78 9.42 -3.96
C THR A 3 -17.24 10.14 -2.72
N GLN A 4 -16.02 9.80 -2.28
CA GLN A 4 -15.43 10.52 -1.17
C GLN A 4 -14.97 11.89 -1.65
N PRO A 5 -15.23 12.97 -0.91
CA PRO A 5 -14.72 14.28 -1.26
C PRO A 5 -13.19 14.27 -1.25
N VAL A 6 -12.59 14.99 -2.19
CA VAL A 6 -11.14 14.97 -2.42
C VAL A 6 -10.37 15.37 -1.16
N GLU A 7 -10.89 16.33 -0.39
CA GLU A 7 -10.30 16.78 0.87
C GLU A 7 -10.18 15.64 1.89
N GLU A 8 -11.16 14.74 1.99
CA GLU A 8 -11.09 13.59 2.88
C GLU A 8 -9.97 12.62 2.45
N VAL A 9 -9.79 12.43 1.14
CA VAL A 9 -8.69 11.60 0.60
C VAL A 9 -7.33 12.22 0.93
N LEU A 10 -7.20 13.54 0.79
CA LEU A 10 -5.96 14.28 1.07
C LEU A 10 -5.62 14.29 2.58
N VAL A 11 -6.62 14.48 3.44
CA VAL A 11 -6.47 14.39 4.89
C VAL A 11 -6.14 12.94 5.30
N GLY A 12 -6.76 11.95 4.66
CA GLY A 12 -6.43 10.53 4.85
C GLY A 12 -4.97 10.21 4.50
N PHE A 13 -4.47 10.77 3.40
CA PHE A 13 -3.06 10.65 3.01
C PHE A 13 -2.12 11.29 4.04
N ALA A 14 -2.42 12.51 4.53
CA ALA A 14 -1.64 13.16 5.57
C ALA A 14 -1.57 12.34 6.88
N ARG A 15 -2.67 11.66 7.24
CA ARG A 15 -2.71 10.72 8.37
C ARG A 15 -1.84 9.49 8.11
N ALA A 16 -1.86 8.94 6.89
CA ALA A 16 -1.02 7.80 6.51
C ALA A 16 0.48 8.15 6.58
N LEU A 17 0.87 9.36 6.15
CA LEU A 17 2.24 9.87 6.29
C LEU A 17 2.68 9.95 7.75
N ARG A 18 1.79 10.44 8.64
CA ARG A 18 2.07 10.49 10.08
C ARG A 18 2.26 9.11 10.68
N ALA A 19 1.45 8.13 10.27
CA ALA A 19 1.62 6.73 10.67
C ALA A 19 2.93 6.12 10.15
N ALA A 20 3.45 6.61 9.01
CA ALA A 20 4.75 6.22 8.45
C ALA A 20 5.96 6.96 9.07
N GLY A 21 5.73 7.83 10.07
CA GLY A 21 6.79 8.53 10.80
C GLY A 21 7.20 9.88 10.21
N VAL A 22 6.49 10.41 9.21
CA VAL A 22 6.71 11.79 8.73
C VAL A 22 6.08 12.76 9.72
N ALA A 23 6.84 13.79 10.14
CA ALA A 23 6.37 14.81 11.07
C ALA A 23 5.37 15.77 10.39
N VAL A 24 4.16 15.29 10.16
CA VAL A 24 3.06 16.07 9.58
C VAL A 24 2.29 16.79 10.69
N THR A 25 2.39 18.12 10.71
CA THR A 25 1.60 18.99 11.59
C THR A 25 0.22 19.28 10.97
N ALA A 26 -0.73 19.71 11.81
CA ALA A 26 -2.07 20.08 11.36
C ALA A 26 -2.02 21.27 10.38
N ASP A 27 -1.14 22.24 10.65
CA ASP A 27 -0.90 23.40 9.79
C ASP A 27 -0.41 22.99 8.39
N ARG A 28 0.59 22.10 8.32
CA ARG A 28 1.09 21.55 7.05
C ARG A 28 0.02 20.77 6.28
N THR A 29 -0.85 20.07 6.98
CA THR A 29 -1.99 19.37 6.37
C THR A 29 -2.96 20.35 5.72
N ARG A 30 -3.26 21.46 6.40
CA ARG A 30 -4.11 22.52 5.85
C ARG A 30 -3.46 23.17 4.62
N ALA A 31 -2.18 23.52 4.72
CA ALA A 31 -1.41 24.07 3.61
C ALA A 31 -1.37 23.12 2.40
N PHE A 32 -1.28 21.81 2.62
CA PHE A 32 -1.35 20.80 1.55
C PHE A 32 -2.70 20.81 0.83
N VAL A 33 -3.80 20.77 1.58
CA VAL A 33 -5.16 20.79 0.99
C VAL A 33 -5.38 22.06 0.17
N GLU A 34 -4.98 23.21 0.71
CA GLU A 34 -5.04 24.50 0.01
C GLU A 34 -4.14 24.52 -1.24
N ALA A 35 -2.89 24.08 -1.14
CA ALA A 35 -2.00 24.02 -2.29
C ALA A 35 -2.57 23.15 -3.41
N THR A 36 -3.19 22.01 -3.08
CA THR A 36 -3.81 21.13 -4.07
C THR A 36 -5.05 21.73 -4.74
N SER A 37 -5.80 22.62 -4.06
CA SER A 37 -6.92 23.33 -4.70
C SER A 37 -6.43 24.38 -5.70
N VAL A 38 -5.23 24.95 -5.47
CA VAL A 38 -4.59 25.91 -6.38
C VAL A 38 -3.95 25.22 -7.59
N VAL A 39 -3.19 24.13 -7.40
CA VAL A 39 -2.46 23.46 -8.50
C VAL A 39 -3.29 22.42 -9.27
N GLY A 40 -4.47 22.08 -8.75
CA GLY A 40 -5.37 21.08 -9.32
C GLY A 40 -5.10 19.66 -8.81
N VAL A 41 -6.16 19.03 -8.29
CA VAL A 41 -6.17 17.65 -7.77
C VAL A 41 -6.28 16.56 -8.83
N GLY A 42 -6.55 16.94 -10.09
CA GLY A 42 -6.80 15.98 -11.18
C GLY A 42 -5.56 15.29 -11.74
N ALA A 43 -4.36 15.83 -11.46
CA ALA A 43 -3.11 15.28 -11.96
C ALA A 43 -2.23 14.79 -10.80
N ARG A 44 -1.88 13.50 -10.80
CA ARG A 44 -1.01 12.88 -9.79
C ARG A 44 0.33 13.62 -9.61
N VAL A 45 0.88 14.15 -10.70
CA VAL A 45 2.11 14.95 -10.68
C VAL A 45 1.93 16.26 -9.90
N SER A 46 0.81 16.97 -10.13
CA SER A 46 0.49 18.21 -9.42
C SER A 46 0.30 17.98 -7.92
N THR A 47 -0.43 16.93 -7.53
CA THR A 47 -0.61 16.56 -6.12
C THR A 47 0.71 16.18 -5.46
N ARG A 48 1.59 15.44 -6.17
CA ARG A 48 2.92 15.08 -5.67
C ARG A 48 3.78 16.32 -5.43
N ALA A 49 3.77 17.28 -6.35
CA ALA A 49 4.49 18.54 -6.22
C ALA A 49 3.99 19.38 -5.04
N ALA A 50 2.67 19.53 -4.90
CA ALA A 50 2.06 20.24 -3.76
C ALA A 50 2.40 19.59 -2.42
N GLY A 51 2.37 18.26 -2.34
CA GLY A 51 2.73 17.53 -1.12
C GLY A 51 4.20 17.68 -0.73
N ARG A 52 5.12 17.63 -1.70
CA ARG A 52 6.55 17.86 -1.46
C ARG A 52 6.84 19.28 -0.99
N ALA A 53 6.12 20.28 -1.51
CA ALA A 53 6.29 21.68 -1.13
C ALA A 53 5.76 22.01 0.28
N THR A 54 4.74 21.28 0.76
CA THR A 54 4.03 21.61 2.01
C THR A 54 4.35 20.66 3.17
N LEU A 55 4.58 19.38 2.89
CA LEU A 55 4.73 18.34 3.92
C LEU A 55 6.19 17.97 4.21
N CYS A 56 7.11 18.18 3.25
CA CYS A 56 8.49 17.74 3.39
C CYS A 56 9.39 18.87 3.90
N SER A 57 10.11 18.65 5.01
CA SER A 57 11.04 19.63 5.58
C SER A 57 12.51 19.30 5.33
N GLY A 58 12.81 18.10 4.82
CA GLY A 58 14.16 17.66 4.51
C GLY A 58 14.20 16.42 3.61
N PRO A 59 15.40 15.95 3.24
CA PRO A 59 15.58 14.83 2.32
C PRO A 59 14.98 13.51 2.85
N ASP A 60 15.05 13.28 4.16
CA ASP A 60 14.51 12.08 4.80
C ASP A 60 12.96 12.04 4.74
N ASP A 61 12.31 13.22 4.74
CA ASP A 61 10.86 13.32 4.55
C ASP A 61 10.46 13.03 3.10
N LEU A 62 11.29 13.45 2.13
CA LEU A 62 11.02 13.23 0.70
C LEU A 62 10.96 11.74 0.36
N ASP A 63 11.95 10.97 0.83
CA ASP A 63 12.02 9.53 0.59
C ASP A 63 10.84 8.77 1.21
N ARG A 64 10.40 9.17 2.41
CA ARG A 64 9.22 8.58 3.05
C ARG A 64 7.93 9.02 2.35
N PHE A 65 7.83 10.29 2.00
CA PHE A 65 6.69 10.84 1.27
C PHE A 65 6.47 10.11 -0.04
N ASP A 66 7.53 9.96 -0.86
CA ASP A 66 7.43 9.34 -2.18
C ASP A 66 6.96 7.88 -2.07
N ARG A 67 7.48 7.12 -1.10
CA ARG A 67 7.03 5.73 -0.82
C ARG A 67 5.55 5.65 -0.44
N VAL A 68 5.09 6.51 0.47
CA VAL A 68 3.67 6.52 0.89
C VAL A 68 2.78 7.03 -0.24
N PHE A 69 3.24 8.02 -1.01
CA PHE A 69 2.53 8.59 -2.15
C PHE A 69 2.31 7.55 -3.25
N ASP A 70 3.32 6.75 -3.56
CA ASP A 70 3.20 5.70 -4.58
C ASP A 70 2.34 4.53 -4.12
N ARG A 71 2.35 4.19 -2.83
CA ARG A 71 1.43 3.18 -2.26
C ARG A 71 -0.01 3.69 -2.19
N TRP A 72 -0.20 4.98 -1.88
CA TRP A 72 -1.52 5.59 -1.79
C TRP A 72 -2.05 5.90 -3.20
N PHE A 73 -1.45 6.78 -4.00
CA PHE A 73 -1.98 7.12 -5.32
C PHE A 73 -1.63 6.11 -6.43
N GLY A 74 -0.99 4.99 -6.09
CA GLY A 74 -0.69 3.88 -7.00
C GLY A 74 -1.93 3.11 -7.47
N PRO A 75 -1.81 2.36 -8.58
CA PRO A 75 -2.85 1.47 -9.05
C PRO A 75 -3.20 0.41 -8.00
N GLU A 76 -4.43 -0.11 -8.06
CA GLU A 76 -5.00 -1.01 -7.05
C GLU A 76 -4.17 -2.30 -6.85
N GLU A 77 -3.45 -2.74 -7.89
CA GLU A 77 -2.49 -3.85 -7.84
C GLU A 77 -1.36 -3.64 -6.81
N LEU A 78 -0.91 -2.39 -6.61
CA LEU A 78 0.07 -2.00 -5.58
C LEU A 78 -0.54 -1.91 -4.17
N ARG A 79 -1.88 -1.75 -4.06
CA ARG A 79 -2.60 -1.69 -2.78
C ARG A 79 -2.98 -3.08 -2.24
N GLY A 80 -3.14 -4.07 -3.13
CA GLY A 80 -3.54 -5.44 -2.81
C GLY A 80 -2.41 -6.42 -2.42
N SER A 81 -1.14 -6.09 -2.67
CA SER A 81 -0.03 -7.03 -2.42
C SER A 81 0.36 -7.19 -0.93
N GLY A 82 -0.37 -6.56 0.00
CA GLY A 82 -0.10 -6.62 1.45
C GLY A 82 -0.92 -7.62 2.26
N SER A 83 -1.91 -8.29 1.67
CA SER A 83 -2.59 -9.47 2.25
C SER A 83 -3.57 -10.05 1.23
N SER A 84 -3.09 -10.92 0.37
CA SER A 84 -3.84 -12.15 0.13
C SER A 84 -3.14 -13.20 0.97
N PRO A 85 -3.83 -13.96 1.85
CA PRO A 85 -3.26 -15.23 2.24
C PRO A 85 -3.06 -15.99 0.92
N VAL A 86 -1.80 -16.14 0.52
CA VAL A 86 -1.46 -17.16 -0.47
C VAL A 86 -1.93 -18.46 0.17
N ALA A 87 -3.12 -18.91 -0.24
CA ALA A 87 -3.52 -20.28 0.01
C ALA A 87 -2.53 -21.10 -0.82
N THR A 88 -1.40 -21.44 -0.21
CA THR A 88 -0.50 -22.47 -0.70
C THR A 88 -1.31 -23.76 -0.65
N THR A 89 -2.13 -23.98 -1.67
CA THR A 89 -2.68 -25.29 -1.96
C THR A 89 -1.51 -26.07 -2.54
N THR A 90 -0.74 -26.70 -1.67
CA THR A 90 0.08 -27.85 -2.03
C THR A 90 -0.86 -28.93 -2.56
N ARG A 91 -1.06 -28.95 -3.88
CA ARG A 91 -1.53 -30.16 -4.57
C ARG A 91 -0.31 -30.94 -5.01
N ALA A 92 -0.03 -32.03 -4.30
CA ALA A 92 0.52 -33.24 -4.88
C ALA A 92 0.11 -34.42 -3.99
N ALA A 93 -0.61 -35.35 -4.62
CA ALA A 93 -1.23 -36.51 -4.01
C ALA A 93 -0.17 -37.49 -3.46
N LEU A 94 -0.43 -38.03 -2.28
CA LEU A 94 0.18 -39.27 -1.83
C LEU A 94 -0.58 -40.38 -2.54
N ASP A 95 -0.02 -40.86 -3.65
CA ASP A 95 -0.41 -42.11 -4.27
C ASP A 95 0.00 -43.22 -3.30
N GLY A 96 -0.94 -43.63 -2.46
CA GLY A 96 -0.79 -44.79 -1.60
C GLY A 96 -1.09 -46.03 -2.40
N ASP A 97 -0.08 -46.55 -3.11
CA ASP A 97 -0.11 -47.90 -3.68
C ASP A 97 0.81 -48.82 -2.87
N GLY A 98 0.27 -49.98 -2.51
CA GLY A 98 0.67 -50.78 -1.38
C GLY A 98 1.93 -51.64 -1.58
N ALA A 99 2.54 -51.99 -0.45
CA ALA A 99 3.41 -53.15 -0.32
C ALA A 99 2.97 -53.96 0.89
N GLU A 100 2.00 -54.87 0.67
CA GLU A 100 1.74 -55.96 1.59
C GLU A 100 2.86 -57.00 1.47
N LEU A 101 3.63 -57.15 2.54
CA LEU A 101 4.61 -58.21 2.71
C LEU A 101 3.87 -59.53 3.01
N ALA A 102 3.54 -60.28 1.96
CA ALA A 102 3.18 -61.69 2.11
C ALA A 102 4.46 -62.53 2.09
N GLY A 103 4.75 -63.16 3.23
CA GLY A 103 5.87 -64.08 3.38
C GLY A 103 5.68 -65.32 2.51
N GLU A 104 6.65 -65.58 1.63
CA GLU A 104 6.81 -66.85 0.95
C GLU A 104 7.69 -67.75 1.82
N ALA A 105 7.06 -68.76 2.42
CA ALA A 105 7.74 -69.93 2.95
C ALA A 105 7.84 -70.97 1.83
N VAL A 106 9.05 -71.39 1.48
CA VAL A 106 9.29 -72.48 0.52
C VAL A 106 9.91 -73.67 1.28
N PRO A 107 9.45 -74.91 1.04
CA PRO A 107 9.90 -76.14 1.72
C PRO A 107 11.35 -76.54 1.42
#